data_AF-A0A1G6A8G6-F1
#
_entry.id   AF-A0A1G6A8G6-F1
#
_cell.length_a   1.000
_cell.length_b   1.000
_cell.length_c   1.000
_cell.angle_alpha   90.00
_cell.angle_beta   90.00
_cell.angle_gamma   90.00
#
_symmetry.space_group_name_H-M   'P 1'
#
loop_
_entity.id
_entity.type
_entity.pdbx_description
1 polymer ?
#
loop_
_entity_poly.entity_id
_entity_poly.type
_entity_poly.pdbx_seq_one_letter_code
_entity_poly.pdbx_strand_id
1 'polypeptide(L)'
;MSDLNEMISCCGSDCSACYCYGEMCMGCNAVCGKVFHAPEGKGCPIYYCCRIRNGFNSCGECDNLPCDLILGTRDPSLSEEEFMKNVDERVKRLRG
;
A
#
# COMPACT_ATOMS: atom_id res chain seq x y z
N MET A 1 -15.36 -6.28 -15.61
CA MET A 1 -14.91 -5.39 -14.52
C MET A 1 -14.19 -6.22 -13.46
N SER A 2 -13.19 -7.02 -13.84
CA SER A 2 -12.62 -8.04 -12.95
C SER A 2 -11.11 -7.93 -12.72
N ASP A 3 -10.37 -7.10 -13.47
CA ASP A 3 -8.90 -7.19 -13.43
C ASP A 3 -8.20 -5.90 -12.94
N LEU A 4 -8.91 -4.77 -12.84
CA LEU A 4 -8.31 -3.53 -12.30
C LEU A 4 -8.09 -3.57 -10.79
N ASN A 5 -8.89 -4.36 -10.06
CA ASN A 5 -8.87 -4.34 -8.60
C ASN A 5 -7.74 -5.17 -7.99
N GLU A 6 -7.13 -6.09 -8.74
CA GLU A 6 -6.01 -6.92 -8.26
C GLU A 6 -4.67 -6.19 -8.22
N MET A 7 -4.52 -5.14 -9.04
CA MET A 7 -3.29 -4.33 -9.14
C MET A 7 -3.22 -3.22 -8.09
N ILE A 8 -4.28 -3.02 -7.31
CA ILE A 8 -4.28 -2.09 -6.18
C ILE A 8 -3.92 -2.85 -4.91
N SER A 9 -2.83 -2.43 -4.27
CA SER A 9 -2.39 -3.01 -3.02
C SER A 9 -3.38 -2.71 -1.88
N CYS A 10 -3.32 -3.48 -0.80
CA CYS A 10 -4.17 -3.23 0.37
C CYS A 10 -4.03 -1.80 0.95
N CYS A 11 -2.91 -1.12 0.69
CA CYS A 11 -2.66 0.25 1.15
C CYS A 11 -2.92 1.32 0.07
N GLY A 12 -3.50 0.95 -1.07
CA GLY A 12 -3.91 1.85 -2.15
C GLY A 12 -2.81 2.18 -3.17
N SER A 13 -1.62 1.57 -3.04
CA SER A 13 -0.57 1.71 -4.06
C SER A 13 -0.97 0.99 -5.33
N ASP A 14 -0.74 1.64 -6.47
CA ASP A 14 -1.04 1.09 -7.78
C ASP A 14 0.17 0.35 -8.35
N CYS A 15 0.12 -0.98 -8.33
CA CYS A 15 1.19 -1.82 -8.87
C CYS A 15 1.29 -1.74 -10.40
N SER A 16 0.23 -1.33 -11.11
CA SER A 16 0.27 -1.18 -12.57
C SER A 16 1.15 -0.01 -13.02
N ALA A 17 1.32 0.99 -12.15
CA ALA A 17 2.18 2.15 -12.36
C ALA A 17 3.53 2.04 -11.64
N CYS A 18 3.81 0.93 -10.94
CA CYS A 18 5.01 0.78 -10.13
C CYS A 18 6.11 0.05 -10.89
N TYR A 19 7.23 0.74 -11.16
CA TYR A 19 8.37 0.16 -11.89
C TYR A 19 9.02 -1.05 -11.17
N CYS A 20 8.82 -1.20 -9.86
CA CYS A 20 9.33 -2.35 -9.11
C CYS A 20 8.52 -3.62 -9.36
N TYR A 21 7.24 -3.49 -9.74
CA TYR A 21 6.34 -4.63 -9.90
C TYR A 21 6.71 -5.46 -11.13
N GLY A 22 6.78 -6.78 -10.98
CA GLY A 22 7.21 -7.71 -12.04
C GLY A 22 8.73 -7.86 -12.18
N GLU A 23 9.50 -6.89 -11.67
CA GLU A 23 10.97 -6.95 -11.62
C GLU A 23 11.44 -7.45 -10.23
N MET A 24 11.61 -6.53 -9.27
CA MET A 24 12.09 -6.85 -7.93
C MET A 24 10.96 -7.06 -6.91
N CYS A 25 9.70 -6.80 -7.28
CA CYS A 25 8.55 -6.91 -6.42
C CYS A 25 7.46 -7.76 -7.08
N MET A 26 6.99 -8.81 -6.40
CA MET A 26 5.87 -9.64 -6.87
C MET A 26 4.50 -9.11 -6.42
N GLY A 27 4.47 -7.96 -5.73
CA GLY A 27 3.26 -7.38 -5.15
C GLY A 27 2.92 -7.97 -3.77
N CYS A 28 2.39 -7.11 -2.89
CA CYS A 28 2.22 -7.46 -1.47
C CYS A 28 1.29 -8.66 -1.22
N ASN A 29 0.29 -8.88 -2.07
CA ASN A 29 -0.62 -10.02 -1.94
C ASN A 29 0.09 -11.35 -2.23
N ALA A 30 0.94 -11.40 -3.26
CA ALA A 30 1.67 -12.61 -3.63
C ALA A 30 2.71 -13.03 -2.58
N VAL A 31 3.29 -12.05 -1.86
CA VAL A 31 4.35 -12.28 -0.86
C VAL A 31 3.89 -12.11 0.58
N CYS A 32 2.57 -12.02 0.83
CA CYS A 32 2.01 -11.78 2.16
C CYS A 32 2.69 -10.61 2.91
N GLY A 33 2.91 -9.50 2.20
CA GLY A 33 3.54 -8.29 2.73
C GLY A 33 5.08 -8.33 2.85
N LYS A 34 5.75 -9.44 2.54
CA LYS A 34 7.22 -9.56 2.54
C LYS A 34 7.84 -9.01 1.25
N VAL A 35 7.56 -7.75 0.95
CA VAL A 35 8.08 -7.02 -0.23
C VAL A 35 9.52 -6.58 -0.04
N PHE A 36 10.21 -6.22 -1.13
CA PHE A 36 11.65 -5.91 -1.13
C PHE A 36 12.07 -4.78 -0.16
N HIS A 37 11.18 -3.83 0.10
CA HIS A 37 11.42 -2.69 0.99
C HIS A 37 10.85 -2.91 2.42
N ALA A 38 10.37 -4.12 2.73
CA ALA A 38 9.97 -4.44 4.09
C ALA A 38 11.21 -4.52 4.99
N PRO A 39 11.11 -4.17 6.29
CA PRO A 39 12.24 -4.28 7.21
C PRO A 39 12.77 -5.72 7.26
N GLU A 40 14.09 -5.87 7.40
CA GLU A 40 14.72 -7.19 7.40
C GLU A 40 14.09 -8.13 8.45
N GLY A 41 13.77 -9.35 8.02
CA GLY A 41 13.11 -10.36 8.85
C GLY A 41 11.64 -10.07 9.18
N LYS A 42 11.03 -9.01 8.66
CA LYS A 42 9.64 -8.61 8.95
C LYS A 42 8.83 -8.37 7.67
N GLY A 43 7.51 -8.55 7.78
CA GLY A 43 6.59 -8.13 6.73
C GLY A 43 6.30 -6.62 6.80
N CYS A 44 5.73 -6.06 5.73
CA CYS A 44 5.26 -4.68 5.69
C CYS A 44 4.27 -4.40 6.85
N PRO A 45 4.53 -3.37 7.69
CA PRO A 45 3.65 -3.03 8.82
C PRO A 45 2.21 -2.72 8.41
N ILE A 46 2.01 -2.07 7.25
CA ILE A 46 0.66 -1.79 6.74
C ILE A 46 -0.06 -3.08 6.36
N TYR A 47 0.60 -3.98 5.64
CA TYR A 47 0.00 -5.25 5.25
C TYR A 47 -0.40 -6.08 6.48
N TYR A 48 0.50 -6.16 7.46
CA TYR A 48 0.20 -6.83 8.72
C TYR A 48 -0.99 -6.20 9.44
N CYS A 49 -1.02 -4.87 9.55
CA CYS A 49 -2.13 -4.16 10.19
C CYS A 49 -3.47 -4.41 9.46
N CYS A 50 -3.49 -4.23 8.13
CA CYS A 50 -4.69 -4.35 7.31
C CYS A 50 -5.19 -5.80 7.22
N ARG A 51 -4.38 -6.69 6.64
CA ARG A 51 -4.81 -8.04 6.24
C ARG A 51 -4.77 -9.04 7.38
N ILE A 52 -3.79 -8.92 8.29
CA ILE A 52 -3.55 -9.93 9.34
C ILE A 52 -4.22 -9.54 10.65
N ARG A 53 -3.97 -8.32 11.15
CA ARG A 53 -4.47 -7.88 12.46
C ARG A 53 -5.96 -7.52 12.42
N ASN A 54 -6.41 -6.79 11.41
CA ASN A 54 -7.81 -6.35 11.31
C ASN A 54 -8.66 -7.20 10.36
N GLY A 55 -8.04 -8.03 9.52
CA GLY A 55 -8.77 -8.89 8.57
C GLY A 55 -9.45 -8.14 7.42
N PHE A 56 -9.10 -6.87 7.19
CA PHE A 56 -9.62 -6.09 6.08
C PHE A 56 -9.08 -6.57 4.74
N ASN A 57 -9.84 -6.38 3.66
CA ASN A 57 -9.34 -6.52 2.30
C ASN A 57 -8.42 -5.36 1.94
N SER A 58 -8.76 -4.15 2.38
CA SER A 58 -7.93 -2.96 2.15
C SER A 58 -8.01 -1.98 3.32
N CYS A 59 -7.06 -1.04 3.38
CA CYS A 59 -7.10 0.04 4.35
C CYS A 59 -8.31 0.96 4.17
N GLY A 60 -9.04 0.88 3.03
CA GLY A 60 -10.28 1.63 2.80
C GLY A 60 -11.36 1.34 3.84
N GLU A 61 -11.35 0.13 4.41
CA GLU A 61 -12.25 -0.31 5.48
C GLU A 61 -11.89 0.26 6.86
N CYS A 62 -10.72 0.91 6.99
CA CYS A 62 -10.31 1.55 8.24
C CYS A 62 -10.86 2.97 8.31
N ASP A 63 -11.61 3.29 9.37
CA ASP A 63 -12.15 4.65 9.59
C ASP A 63 -11.05 5.71 9.71
N ASN A 64 -9.89 5.32 10.24
CA ASN A 64 -8.75 6.21 10.45
C ASN A 64 -7.92 6.47 9.18
N LEU A 65 -8.30 5.95 8.00
CA LEU A 65 -7.54 6.19 6.76
C LEU A 65 -7.69 7.67 6.29
N PRO A 66 -6.58 8.39 5.98
CA PRO A 66 -5.17 7.99 6.10
C PRO A 66 -4.65 8.07 7.55
N CYS A 67 -4.09 6.97 8.07
CA CYS A 67 -3.58 6.90 9.44
C CYS A 67 -2.06 7.07 9.49
N ASP A 68 -1.49 7.13 10.69
CA ASP A 68 -0.04 7.29 10.92
C ASP A 68 0.82 6.24 10.20
N LEU A 69 0.32 5.01 10.03
CA LEU A 69 1.05 3.99 9.26
C LEU A 69 1.17 4.34 7.78
N ILE A 70 0.16 5.01 7.20
CA ILE A 70 0.17 5.47 5.81
C ILE A 70 1.04 6.72 5.70
N LEU A 71 0.90 7.66 6.63
CA LEU A 71 1.66 8.90 6.67
C LEU A 71 3.15 8.68 6.96
N GLY A 72 3.49 7.58 7.65
CA GLY A 72 4.87 7.19 7.94
C GLY A 72 5.63 6.54 6.77
N THR A 73 5.01 6.33 5.59
CA THR A 73 5.69 5.72 4.42
C THR A 73 6.25 6.72 3.43
N ARG A 74 6.55 7.94 3.87
CA ARG A 74 7.10 8.96 2.99
C ARG A 74 8.47 8.53 2.47
N ASP A 75 8.58 8.42 1.15
CA ASP A 75 9.87 8.29 0.48
C ASP A 75 10.65 9.60 0.68
N PRO A 76 11.87 9.57 1.25
CA PRO A 76 12.68 10.77 1.46
C PRO A 76 12.99 11.56 0.19
N SER A 77 12.90 10.92 -0.99
CA SER A 77 13.12 11.56 -2.30
C SER A 77 11.95 12.42 -2.78
N LEU A 78 10.75 12.22 -2.22
CA LEU A 78 9.58 13.05 -2.54
C LEU A 78 9.61 14.35 -1.74
N SER A 79 9.00 15.40 -2.26
CA SER A 79 8.57 16.54 -1.46
C SER A 79 7.39 16.17 -0.55
N GLU A 80 7.07 17.04 0.40
CA GLU A 80 5.86 16.86 1.23
C GLU A 80 4.59 16.93 0.39
N GLU A 81 4.52 17.87 -0.57
CA GLU A 81 3.38 18.03 -1.46
C GLU A 81 3.15 16.79 -2.35
N GLU A 82 4.21 16.27 -2.98
CA GLU A 82 4.13 15.06 -3.80
C GLU A 82 3.71 13.84 -2.97
N PHE A 83 4.23 13.73 -1.74
CA PHE A 83 3.84 12.66 -0.84
C PHE A 83 2.37 12.76 -0.44
N MET A 84 1.89 13.94 -0.04
CA MET A 84 0.50 14.14 0.35
C MET A 84 -0.46 13.92 -0.82
N LYS A 85 -0.08 14.32 -2.04
CA LYS A 85 -0.82 13.98 -3.26
C LYS A 85 -0.90 12.46 -3.47
N ASN A 86 0.22 11.73 -3.27
CA ASN A 86 0.21 10.28 -3.35
C ASN A 86 -0.71 9.64 -2.29
N VAL A 87 -0.71 10.16 -1.05
CA VAL A 87 -1.64 9.71 0.01
C VAL A 87 -3.08 9.93 -0.40
N ASP A 88 -3.44 11.11 -0.91
CA ASP A 88 -4.80 11.41 -1.37
C ASP A 88 -5.25 10.47 -2.49
N GLU A 89 -4.39 10.17 -3.45
CA GLU A 89 -4.70 9.23 -4.52
C GLU A 89 -4.92 7.80 -3.98
N ARG A 90 -4.14 7.36 -2.99
CA ARG A 90 -4.35 6.07 -2.32
C ARG A 90 -5.70 6.03 -1.64
N VAL A 91 -6.09 7.09 -0.91
CA VAL A 91 -7.40 7.18 -0.24
C VAL A 91 -8.53 7.14 -1.27
N LYS A 92 -8.41 7.89 -2.37
CA LYS A 92 -9.41 7.91 -3.46
C LYS A 92 -9.58 6.54 -4.09
N ARG A 93 -8.50 5.80 -4.38
CA ARG A 93 -8.60 4.43 -4.93
C ARG A 93 -9.26 3.43 -3.98
N LEU A 94 -9.15 3.66 -2.66
CA LEU A 94 -9.65 2.74 -1.65
C LEU A 94 -11.09 3.02 -1.19
N ARG A 95 -11.56 4.27 -1.31
CA ARG A 95 -12.89 4.71 -0.82
C ARG A 95 -13.81 5.25 -1.92
N GLY A 96 -13.30 5.42 -3.14
CA GLY A 96 -14.02 5.97 -4.29
C GLY A 96 -14.62 4.91 -5.19
#